data_AF-Q2PHG5-F1
#
_entry.id   AF-Q2PHG5-F1
#
_cell.length_a   1.000
_cell.length_b   1.000
_cell.length_c   1.000
_cell.angle_alpha   90.00
_cell.angle_beta   90.00
_cell.angle_gamma   90.00
#
_symmetry.space_group_name_H-M   'P 1'
#
loop_
_entity.id
_entity.type
_entity.pdbx_description
1 polymer ?
#
loop_
_entity_poly.entity_id
_entity_poly.type
_entity_poly.pdbx_seq_one_letter_code
_entity_poly.pdbx_strand_id
1 'polypeptide(L)'
;MVTLTGHHNARMSLAECLTVMKKAKQSLHQSGPWKRHVGPVVEGHVTATEVNRSRRHGWHVHFHVLMLIEAASEAEAIALVTRHLEPEWLRQLERQGSWGGEHALDVQGAADADRYVAKWGAAEELALSGEKRARGDAEIKGQTPWELLAAAADGDVQAGRDFVEYATLFHGKRQLVWSRGLKERVGLKVVEDDEAAGELEDVADSAINEVAVLPRPTWRHIVRRRLRADLLAAARDDGFDGVARLLNEHGIGGAMPGGWRPMLSEYTEHIAMAA
;
A
#
# COMPACT_ATOMS: atom_id res chain seq x y z
N MET A 1 14.32 6.06 -7.61
CA MET A 1 13.48 4.87 -7.32
C MET A 1 13.66 3.84 -8.41
N VAL A 2 13.72 2.55 -8.04
CA VAL A 2 13.76 1.42 -8.99
C VAL A 2 12.45 0.63 -8.88
N THR A 3 11.78 0.39 -10.01
CA THR A 3 10.61 -0.49 -10.08
C THR A 3 11.01 -1.79 -10.75
N LEU A 4 10.85 -2.91 -10.06
CA LEU A 4 11.09 -4.26 -10.57
C LEU A 4 9.77 -4.93 -10.90
N THR A 5 9.64 -5.37 -12.14
CA THR A 5 8.47 -6.05 -12.69
C THR A 5 8.91 -7.33 -13.40
N GLY A 6 8.09 -8.37 -13.33
CA GLY A 6 8.26 -9.60 -14.09
C GLY A 6 6.97 -9.96 -14.84
N HIS A 7 7.10 -10.76 -15.88
CA HIS A 7 5.96 -11.29 -16.60
C HIS A 7 5.05 -12.10 -15.65
N HIS A 8 3.75 -11.89 -15.84
CA HIS A 8 2.66 -12.54 -15.13
C HIS A 8 1.51 -12.75 -16.13
N ASN A 9 0.59 -13.65 -15.82
CA ASN A 9 -0.61 -13.84 -16.61
C ASN A 9 -1.80 -14.24 -15.73
N ALA A 10 -3.00 -14.23 -16.33
CA ALA A 10 -4.26 -14.47 -15.63
C ALA A 10 -4.37 -15.83 -14.92
N ARG A 11 -3.53 -16.80 -15.28
CA ARG A 11 -3.54 -18.15 -14.70
C ARG A 11 -2.58 -18.30 -13.52
N MET A 12 -1.67 -17.34 -13.31
CA MET A 12 -0.73 -17.38 -12.21
C MET A 12 -1.41 -16.92 -10.92
N SER A 13 -1.31 -17.73 -9.88
CA SER A 13 -1.67 -17.36 -8.51
C SER A 13 -0.73 -16.27 -7.98
N LEU A 14 -1.19 -15.55 -6.95
CA LEU A 14 -0.37 -14.55 -6.28
C LEU A 14 0.86 -15.20 -5.64
N ALA A 15 0.73 -16.43 -5.12
CA ALA A 15 1.83 -17.18 -4.53
C ALA A 15 2.94 -17.47 -5.57
N GLU A 16 2.58 -17.86 -6.78
CA GLU A 16 3.52 -18.10 -7.88
C GLU A 16 4.23 -16.80 -8.28
N CYS A 17 3.47 -15.73 -8.52
CA CYS A 17 4.03 -14.41 -8.86
C CYS A 17 5.02 -13.93 -7.78
N LEU A 18 4.63 -14.00 -6.50
CA LEU A 18 5.50 -13.63 -5.38
C LEU A 18 6.76 -14.50 -5.31
N THR A 19 6.65 -15.80 -5.55
CA THR A 19 7.78 -16.72 -5.47
C THR A 19 8.82 -16.39 -6.54
N VAL A 20 8.39 -16.22 -7.79
CA VAL A 20 9.26 -15.83 -8.91
C VAL A 20 9.94 -14.50 -8.61
N MET A 21 9.15 -13.48 -8.27
CA MET A 21 9.65 -12.13 -8.04
C MET A 21 10.64 -12.08 -6.87
N LYS A 22 10.32 -12.71 -5.72
CA LYS A 22 11.19 -12.71 -4.53
C LYS A 22 12.53 -13.41 -4.79
N LYS A 23 12.51 -14.56 -5.46
CA LYS A 23 13.74 -15.30 -5.81
C LYS A 23 14.61 -14.54 -6.80
N ALA A 24 13.99 -13.92 -7.81
CA ALA A 24 14.70 -13.09 -8.77
C ALA A 24 15.37 -11.90 -8.07
N LYS A 25 14.65 -11.21 -7.16
CA LYS A 25 15.18 -10.07 -6.41
C LYS A 25 16.31 -10.48 -5.47
N GLN A 26 16.14 -11.58 -4.75
CA GLN A 26 17.19 -12.11 -3.89
C GLN A 26 18.46 -12.41 -4.69
N SER A 27 18.32 -13.06 -5.85
CA SER A 27 19.43 -13.38 -6.75
C SER A 27 20.08 -12.13 -7.33
N LEU A 28 19.30 -11.10 -7.66
CA LEU A 28 19.80 -9.80 -8.13
C LEU A 28 20.78 -9.18 -7.12
N HIS A 29 20.41 -9.12 -5.83
CA HIS A 29 21.29 -8.61 -4.77
C HIS A 29 22.51 -9.52 -4.49
N GLN A 30 22.45 -10.80 -4.86
CA GLN A 30 23.56 -11.73 -4.71
C GLN A 30 24.48 -11.78 -5.94
N SER A 31 24.12 -11.08 -7.02
CA SER A 31 24.80 -11.13 -8.30
C SER A 31 26.18 -10.45 -8.30
N GLY A 32 26.99 -10.81 -9.31
CA GLY A 32 28.26 -10.14 -9.57
C GLY A 32 28.10 -8.64 -9.84
N PRO A 33 27.20 -8.20 -10.74
CA PRO A 33 26.99 -6.78 -11.00
C PRO A 33 26.56 -5.99 -9.76
N TRP A 34 25.67 -6.54 -8.93
CA TRP A 34 25.34 -5.90 -7.65
C TRP A 34 26.57 -5.76 -6.78
N LYS A 35 27.27 -6.87 -6.48
CA LYS A 35 28.41 -6.87 -5.55
C LYS A 35 29.59 -6.01 -6.00
N ARG A 36 29.80 -5.86 -7.31
CA ARG A 36 30.97 -5.16 -7.87
C ARG A 36 30.71 -3.69 -8.21
N HIS A 37 29.49 -3.34 -8.62
CA HIS A 37 29.23 -2.02 -9.22
C HIS A 37 28.21 -1.20 -8.44
N VAL A 38 27.13 -1.82 -7.96
CA VAL A 38 26.01 -1.06 -7.35
C VAL A 38 26.05 -1.11 -5.83
N GLY A 39 26.18 -2.30 -5.25
CA GLY A 39 26.24 -2.51 -3.80
C GLY A 39 27.29 -1.65 -3.06
N PRO A 40 28.51 -1.44 -3.59
CA PRO A 40 29.52 -0.61 -2.93
C PRO A 40 29.16 0.87 -2.79
N VAL A 41 28.26 1.40 -3.62
CA VAL A 41 27.84 2.81 -3.59
C VAL A 41 26.41 2.99 -3.05
N VAL A 42 25.75 1.90 -2.63
CA VAL A 42 24.41 1.96 -2.04
C VAL A 42 24.53 2.13 -0.53
N GLU A 43 24.17 3.32 -0.05
CA GLU A 43 24.10 3.63 1.38
C GLU A 43 22.90 2.98 2.06
N GLY A 44 21.88 2.59 1.31
CA GLY A 44 20.76 1.83 1.84
C GLY A 44 19.61 1.77 0.86
N HIS A 45 18.66 0.90 1.14
CA HIS A 45 17.45 0.84 0.35
C HIS A 45 16.22 0.44 1.17
N VAL A 46 15.05 0.89 0.73
CA VAL A 46 13.76 0.46 1.26
C VAL A 46 13.02 -0.22 0.11
N THR A 47 12.63 -1.48 0.31
CA THR A 47 11.79 -2.19 -0.63
C THR A 47 10.36 -2.25 -0.16
N ALA A 48 9.50 -2.07 -1.13
CA ALA A 48 8.10 -1.85 -1.02
C ALA A 48 7.47 -2.90 -1.98
N THR A 49 6.67 -3.85 -1.46
CA THR A 49 5.97 -4.85 -2.29
C THR A 49 4.58 -4.37 -2.68
N GLU A 50 4.38 -3.96 -3.94
CA GLU A 50 3.07 -3.57 -4.46
C GLU A 50 2.42 -4.76 -5.17
N VAL A 51 1.13 -4.97 -4.92
CA VAL A 51 0.35 -6.02 -5.59
C VAL A 51 -0.95 -5.43 -6.10
N ASN A 52 -1.22 -5.61 -7.39
CA ASN A 52 -2.49 -5.27 -8.01
C ASN A 52 -3.10 -6.51 -8.67
N ARG A 53 -4.41 -6.49 -8.89
CA ARG A 53 -5.16 -7.58 -9.53
C ARG A 53 -6.06 -7.03 -10.64
N SER A 54 -5.77 -7.35 -11.88
CA SER A 54 -6.67 -7.06 -13.01
C SER A 54 -7.46 -8.30 -13.39
N ARG A 55 -8.71 -8.15 -13.84
CA ARG A 55 -9.50 -9.31 -14.30
C ARG A 55 -8.90 -9.96 -15.55
N ARG A 56 -8.30 -9.15 -16.44
CA ARG A 56 -7.74 -9.62 -17.70
C ARG A 56 -6.35 -10.26 -17.58
N HIS A 57 -5.48 -9.72 -16.73
CA HIS A 57 -4.06 -10.11 -16.68
C HIS A 57 -3.66 -10.81 -15.37
N GLY A 58 -4.58 -10.93 -14.39
CA GLY A 58 -4.34 -11.64 -13.14
C GLY A 58 -3.61 -10.79 -12.11
N TRP A 59 -2.74 -11.42 -11.33
CA TRP A 59 -1.93 -10.75 -10.30
C TRP A 59 -0.70 -10.08 -10.88
N HIS A 60 -0.49 -8.82 -10.52
CA HIS A 60 0.65 -7.99 -10.88
C HIS A 60 1.43 -7.70 -9.61
N VAL A 61 2.65 -8.22 -9.52
CA VAL A 61 3.53 -7.99 -8.37
C VAL A 61 4.68 -7.11 -8.82
N HIS A 62 4.90 -6.02 -8.08
CA HIS A 62 6.00 -5.10 -8.30
C HIS A 62 6.81 -4.94 -7.01
N PHE A 63 8.12 -4.73 -7.16
CA PHE A 63 8.92 -4.17 -6.08
C PHE A 63 9.32 -2.75 -6.43
N HIS A 64 8.93 -1.82 -5.57
CA HIS A 64 9.49 -0.49 -5.62
C HIS A 64 10.61 -0.40 -4.60
N VAL A 65 11.76 0.06 -5.06
CA VAL A 65 12.97 0.12 -4.27
C VAL A 65 13.47 1.55 -4.28
N LEU A 66 13.34 2.21 -3.13
CA LEU A 66 14.05 3.46 -2.87
C LEU A 66 15.50 3.07 -2.60
N MET A 67 16.43 3.54 -3.42
CA MET A 67 17.86 3.30 -3.24
C MET A 67 18.54 4.64 -2.96
N LEU A 68 19.29 4.71 -1.87
CA LEU A 68 20.18 5.81 -1.55
C LEU A 68 21.55 5.44 -2.13
N ILE A 69 21.98 6.18 -3.15
CA ILE A 69 23.19 5.91 -3.91
C ILE A 69 24.12 7.10 -3.80
N GLU A 70 25.37 6.85 -3.44
CA GLU A 70 26.45 7.82 -3.54
C GLU A 70 26.92 7.93 -5.00
N ALA A 71 26.76 9.10 -5.59
CA ALA A 71 27.15 9.41 -6.97
C ALA A 71 27.40 10.91 -7.12
N ALA A 72 28.15 11.31 -8.16
CA ALA A 72 28.41 12.73 -8.43
C ALA A 72 27.16 13.45 -8.99
N SER A 73 26.20 12.72 -9.54
CA SER A 73 24.91 13.26 -9.99
C SER A 73 23.80 12.22 -10.00
N GLU A 74 22.54 12.67 -10.03
CA GLU A 74 21.38 11.78 -10.20
C GLU A 74 21.44 11.01 -11.53
N ALA A 75 21.87 11.67 -12.62
CA ALA A 75 22.01 11.04 -13.92
C ALA A 75 23.03 9.89 -13.90
N GLU A 76 24.14 10.05 -13.17
CA GLU A 76 25.12 9.00 -12.96
C GLU A 76 24.54 7.83 -12.15
N ALA A 77 23.81 8.10 -11.06
CA ALA A 77 23.17 7.06 -10.27
C ALA A 77 22.16 6.25 -11.10
N ILE A 78 21.34 6.93 -11.91
CA ILE A 78 20.38 6.28 -12.84
C ILE A 78 21.15 5.42 -13.84
N ALA A 79 22.16 5.98 -14.52
CA ALA A 79 22.93 5.25 -15.52
C ALA A 79 23.65 4.02 -14.93
N LEU A 80 24.19 4.13 -13.72
CA LEU A 80 24.83 3.02 -13.01
C LEU A 80 23.85 1.86 -12.78
N VAL A 81 22.65 2.16 -12.24
CA VAL A 81 21.62 1.16 -11.96
C VAL A 81 21.12 0.53 -13.25
N THR A 82 20.73 1.34 -14.24
CA THR A 82 20.23 0.85 -15.53
C THR A 82 21.26 -0.05 -16.21
N ARG A 83 22.52 0.41 -16.33
CA ARG A 83 23.58 -0.35 -17.01
C ARG A 83 23.87 -1.71 -16.37
N HIS A 84 23.86 -1.79 -15.05
CA HIS A 84 24.31 -2.99 -14.34
C HIS A 84 23.20 -3.88 -13.82
N LEU A 85 22.04 -3.34 -13.47
CA LEU A 85 20.95 -4.11 -12.87
C LEU A 85 19.86 -4.50 -13.87
N GLU A 86 19.61 -3.75 -14.94
CA GLU A 86 18.55 -4.10 -15.90
C GLU A 86 18.84 -5.45 -16.60
N PRO A 87 20.01 -5.68 -17.21
CA PRO A 87 20.31 -6.98 -17.83
C PRO A 87 20.39 -8.11 -16.79
N GLU A 88 20.82 -7.78 -15.58
CA GLU A 88 20.92 -8.73 -14.47
C GLU A 88 19.54 -9.17 -13.99
N TRP A 89 18.59 -8.25 -13.90
CA TRP A 89 17.20 -8.47 -13.52
C TRP A 89 16.50 -9.38 -14.52
N LEU A 90 16.60 -9.07 -15.81
CA LEU A 90 16.06 -9.91 -16.89
C LEU A 90 16.62 -11.34 -16.81
N ARG A 91 17.94 -11.48 -16.62
CA ARG A 91 18.56 -12.80 -16.45
C ARG A 91 18.08 -13.54 -15.19
N GLN A 92 17.82 -12.83 -14.10
CA GLN A 92 17.29 -13.47 -12.89
C GLN A 92 15.84 -13.91 -13.07
N LEU A 93 15.02 -13.17 -13.81
CA LEU A 93 13.66 -13.58 -14.19
C LEU A 93 13.69 -14.86 -15.04
N GLU A 94 14.55 -14.91 -16.07
CA GLU A 94 14.74 -16.09 -16.92
C GLU A 94 15.12 -17.33 -16.12
N ARG A 95 16.02 -17.20 -15.15
CA ARG A 95 16.40 -18.28 -14.24
C ARG A 95 15.26 -18.80 -13.37
N GLN A 96 14.23 -17.98 -13.15
CA GLN A 96 13.01 -18.39 -12.44
C GLN A 96 11.89 -18.85 -13.40
N GLY A 97 12.19 -19.02 -14.70
CA GLY A 97 11.20 -19.42 -15.70
C GLY A 97 10.24 -18.30 -16.10
N SER A 98 10.59 -17.04 -15.83
CA SER A 98 9.84 -15.85 -16.23
C SER A 98 10.65 -15.01 -17.22
N TRP A 99 10.15 -13.84 -17.60
CA TRP A 99 10.82 -12.90 -18.48
C TRP A 99 10.37 -11.47 -18.16
N GLY A 100 11.02 -10.48 -18.76
CA GLY A 100 10.67 -9.07 -18.60
C GLY A 100 10.70 -8.35 -19.96
N GLY A 101 9.79 -7.40 -20.15
CA GLY A 101 9.82 -6.50 -21.31
C GLY A 101 10.71 -5.28 -21.07
N GLU A 102 10.59 -4.28 -21.94
CA GLU A 102 11.35 -3.01 -21.91
C GLU A 102 11.26 -2.27 -20.56
N HIS A 103 10.17 -2.45 -19.81
CA HIS A 103 9.94 -1.82 -18.51
C HIS A 103 10.02 -2.80 -17.33
N ALA A 104 10.73 -3.91 -17.49
CA ALA A 104 10.93 -4.87 -16.41
C ALA A 104 11.73 -4.30 -15.25
N LEU A 105 12.67 -3.39 -15.53
CA LEU A 105 13.33 -2.56 -14.54
C LEU A 105 13.24 -1.11 -14.99
N ASP A 106 12.55 -0.29 -14.22
CA ASP A 106 12.41 1.15 -14.48
C ASP A 106 13.14 1.94 -13.39
N VAL A 107 13.92 2.94 -13.77
CA VAL A 107 14.71 3.77 -12.85
C VAL A 107 14.33 5.23 -13.01
N GLN A 108 13.89 5.84 -11.90
CA GLN A 108 13.43 7.22 -11.85
C GLN A 108 14.23 8.02 -10.82
N GLY A 109 14.32 9.34 -11.00
CA GLY A 109 14.99 10.26 -10.08
C GLY A 109 14.26 10.45 -8.74
N ALA A 110 14.81 11.31 -7.90
CA ALA A 110 14.30 11.60 -6.55
C ALA A 110 12.94 12.33 -6.56
N ALA A 111 12.74 13.26 -7.50
CA ALA A 111 11.47 14.00 -7.61
C ALA A 111 10.27 13.09 -7.91
N ASP A 112 10.47 12.05 -8.71
CA ASP A 112 9.44 11.05 -8.98
C ASP A 112 9.31 10.00 -7.86
N ALA A 113 10.41 9.74 -7.14
CA ALA A 113 10.39 8.90 -5.95
C ALA A 113 9.53 9.52 -4.83
N ASP A 114 9.57 10.84 -4.64
CA ASP A 114 8.78 11.55 -3.62
C ASP A 114 7.25 11.36 -3.83
N ARG A 115 6.79 11.51 -5.08
CA ARG A 115 5.39 11.23 -5.45
C ARG A 115 4.98 9.78 -5.17
N TYR A 116 5.93 8.86 -5.21
CA TYR A 116 5.68 7.46 -4.98
C TYR A 116 5.70 7.14 -3.48
N VAL A 117 6.64 7.69 -2.70
CA VAL A 117 6.67 7.60 -1.23
C VAL A 117 5.38 8.12 -0.61
N ALA A 118 4.85 9.24 -1.10
CA ALA A 118 3.58 9.81 -0.64
C ALA A 118 2.36 8.88 -0.83
N LYS A 119 2.44 7.85 -1.67
CA LYS A 119 1.35 6.87 -1.88
C LYS A 119 1.36 5.69 -0.91
N TRP A 120 2.46 5.47 -0.17
CA TRP A 120 2.75 4.22 0.54
C TRP A 120 2.24 4.14 1.98
N GLY A 121 1.58 5.18 2.50
CA GLY A 121 0.88 5.07 3.77
C GLY A 121 -0.31 4.13 3.61
N ALA A 122 -0.50 3.12 4.47
CA ALA A 122 -1.73 2.31 4.46
C ALA A 122 -2.98 3.19 4.63
N ALA A 123 -2.85 4.29 5.39
CA ALA A 123 -3.84 5.36 5.48
C ALA A 123 -4.04 6.08 4.14
N GLU A 124 -2.97 6.47 3.45
CA GLU A 124 -3.04 7.06 2.10
C GLU A 124 -3.54 6.10 1.02
N GLU A 125 -3.20 4.80 1.02
CA GLU A 125 -3.79 3.83 0.07
C GLU A 125 -5.29 3.68 0.32
N LEU A 126 -5.72 3.63 1.58
CA LEU A 126 -7.14 3.65 1.96
C LEU A 126 -7.79 4.98 1.59
N ALA A 127 -7.09 6.11 1.71
CA ALA A 127 -7.57 7.45 1.32
C ALA A 127 -7.60 7.65 -0.22
N LEU A 128 -6.65 7.10 -0.97
CA LEU A 128 -6.49 7.32 -2.42
C LEU A 128 -7.15 6.22 -3.26
N SER A 129 -7.47 5.05 -2.68
CA SER A 129 -8.24 3.98 -3.35
C SER A 129 -9.61 4.47 -3.84
N GLY A 130 -10.23 5.41 -3.12
CA GLY A 130 -11.46 6.08 -3.54
C GLY A 130 -11.27 7.03 -4.73
N GLU A 131 -10.06 7.57 -4.92
CA GLU A 131 -9.74 8.47 -6.03
C GLU A 131 -9.39 7.73 -7.31
N LYS A 132 -8.72 6.57 -7.19
CA LYS A 132 -8.31 5.71 -8.32
C LYS A 132 -9.49 4.98 -8.98
N ARG A 133 -10.57 4.69 -8.25
CA ARG A 133 -11.85 4.21 -8.82
C ARG A 133 -12.37 5.04 -10.00
N ALA A 134 -12.02 6.32 -10.08
CA ALA A 134 -12.51 7.23 -11.12
C ALA A 134 -11.71 7.24 -12.44
N ARG A 135 -10.63 6.44 -12.60
CA ARG A 135 -9.71 6.59 -13.74
C ARG A 135 -9.53 5.38 -14.67
N GLY A 136 -10.40 4.37 -14.64
CA GLY A 136 -10.45 3.37 -15.71
C GLY A 136 -11.18 2.07 -15.36
N ASP A 137 -11.43 1.26 -16.38
CA ASP A 137 -12.04 -0.06 -16.26
C ASP A 137 -11.13 -1.00 -15.42
N ALA A 138 -11.68 -1.53 -14.33
CA ALA A 138 -11.00 -2.50 -13.46
C ALA A 138 -10.57 -3.77 -14.21
N GLU A 139 -11.16 -4.01 -15.38
CA GLU A 139 -10.74 -5.08 -16.29
C GLU A 139 -9.26 -4.96 -16.71
N ILE A 140 -8.77 -3.73 -16.91
CA ILE A 140 -7.46 -3.45 -17.50
C ILE A 140 -6.48 -2.84 -16.49
N LYS A 141 -6.90 -1.86 -15.68
CA LYS A 141 -5.95 -1.05 -14.88
C LYS A 141 -5.42 -1.70 -13.59
N GLY A 142 -6.00 -2.84 -13.20
CA GLY A 142 -5.66 -3.53 -11.95
C GLY A 142 -6.25 -2.83 -10.72
N GLN A 143 -6.72 -3.63 -9.76
CA GLN A 143 -7.26 -3.18 -8.49
C GLN A 143 -6.25 -3.47 -7.38
N THR A 144 -6.06 -2.50 -6.48
CA THR A 144 -5.35 -2.71 -5.22
C THR A 144 -6.12 -3.69 -4.31
N PRO A 145 -5.47 -4.30 -3.31
CA PRO A 145 -6.15 -5.20 -2.37
C PRO A 145 -7.32 -4.51 -1.63
N TRP A 146 -7.19 -3.22 -1.31
CA TRP A 146 -8.26 -2.46 -0.68
C TRP A 146 -9.42 -2.16 -1.62
N GLU A 147 -9.16 -1.95 -2.91
CA GLU A 147 -10.20 -1.83 -3.92
C GLU A 147 -10.94 -3.16 -4.12
N LEU A 148 -10.23 -4.30 -4.05
CA LEU A 148 -10.83 -5.64 -4.06
C LEU A 148 -11.73 -5.84 -2.82
N LEU A 149 -11.26 -5.48 -1.62
CA LEU A 149 -12.06 -5.57 -0.40
C LEU A 149 -13.33 -4.73 -0.49
N ALA A 150 -13.21 -3.49 -0.98
CA ALA A 150 -14.35 -2.61 -1.17
C ALA A 150 -15.34 -3.16 -2.21
N ALA A 151 -14.85 -3.73 -3.33
CA ALA A 151 -15.69 -4.37 -4.33
C ALA A 151 -16.39 -5.61 -3.78
N ALA A 152 -15.71 -6.41 -2.95
CA ALA A 152 -16.29 -7.55 -2.25
C ALA A 152 -17.43 -7.13 -1.31
N ALA A 153 -17.25 -6.02 -0.59
CA ALA A 153 -18.27 -5.44 0.28
C ALA A 153 -19.50 -4.91 -0.49
N ASP A 154 -19.33 -4.58 -1.78
CA ASP A 154 -20.41 -4.22 -2.71
C ASP A 154 -20.99 -5.43 -3.48
N GLY A 155 -20.53 -6.66 -3.19
CA GLY A 155 -21.10 -7.90 -3.72
C GLY A 155 -20.27 -8.62 -4.79
N ASP A 156 -19.06 -8.14 -5.12
CA ASP A 156 -18.18 -8.83 -6.07
C ASP A 156 -17.52 -10.07 -5.44
N VAL A 157 -18.08 -11.24 -5.74
CA VAL A 157 -17.61 -12.54 -5.23
C VAL A 157 -16.17 -12.84 -5.66
N GLN A 158 -15.76 -12.46 -6.87
CA GLN A 158 -14.40 -12.74 -7.33
C GLN A 158 -13.40 -11.84 -6.62
N ALA A 159 -13.73 -10.56 -6.44
CA ALA A 159 -12.90 -9.64 -5.66
C ALA A 159 -12.73 -10.12 -4.21
N GLY A 160 -13.78 -10.71 -3.62
CA GLY A 160 -13.71 -11.33 -2.29
C GLY A 160 -12.72 -12.50 -2.24
N ARG A 161 -12.73 -13.38 -3.25
CA ARG A 161 -11.77 -14.50 -3.35
C ARG A 161 -10.34 -14.01 -3.52
N ASP A 162 -10.13 -13.05 -4.42
CA ASP A 162 -8.82 -12.46 -4.67
C ASP A 162 -8.29 -11.76 -3.41
N PHE A 163 -9.14 -11.05 -2.66
CA PHE A 163 -8.76 -10.45 -1.38
C PHE A 163 -8.38 -11.48 -0.32
N VAL A 164 -9.11 -12.60 -0.21
CA VAL A 164 -8.77 -13.69 0.71
C VAL A 164 -7.40 -14.29 0.36
N GLU A 165 -7.10 -14.48 -0.93
CA GLU A 165 -5.77 -14.94 -1.37
C GLU A 165 -4.67 -13.97 -0.93
N TYR A 166 -4.87 -12.66 -1.18
CA TYR A 166 -3.97 -11.61 -0.72
C TYR A 166 -3.79 -11.64 0.80
N ALA A 167 -4.87 -11.57 1.57
CA ALA A 167 -4.84 -11.52 3.02
C ALA A 167 -4.13 -12.75 3.62
N THR A 168 -4.38 -13.94 3.08
CA THR A 168 -3.72 -15.19 3.50
C THR A 168 -2.21 -15.13 3.25
N LEU A 169 -1.79 -14.62 2.09
CA LEU A 169 -0.38 -14.55 1.72
C LEU A 169 0.37 -13.39 2.36
N PHE A 170 -0.31 -12.34 2.80
CA PHE A 170 0.31 -11.13 3.38
C PHE A 170 0.16 -11.02 4.90
N HIS A 171 -0.70 -11.83 5.52
CA HIS A 171 -0.83 -11.88 6.98
C HIS A 171 0.53 -12.14 7.66
N GLY A 172 0.89 -11.26 8.60
CA GLY A 172 2.16 -11.31 9.33
C GLY A 172 3.41 -11.04 8.48
N LYS A 173 3.27 -10.62 7.21
CA LYS A 173 4.41 -10.30 6.35
C LYS A 173 4.67 -8.79 6.29
N ARG A 174 5.94 -8.42 6.42
CA ARG A 174 6.41 -7.05 6.20
C ARG A 174 6.25 -6.67 4.72
N GLN A 175 5.48 -5.63 4.43
CA GLN A 175 5.31 -5.09 3.06
C GLN A 175 6.35 -4.02 2.72
N LEU A 176 6.90 -3.37 3.76
CA LEU A 176 8.04 -2.47 3.72
C LEU A 176 9.25 -3.11 4.41
N VAL A 177 10.36 -3.23 3.68
CA VAL A 177 11.59 -3.88 4.14
C VAL A 177 12.75 -2.91 3.99
N TRP A 178 13.38 -2.57 5.11
CA TRP A 178 14.54 -1.69 5.17
C TRP A 178 15.82 -2.51 5.04
N SER A 179 16.82 -2.00 4.31
CA SER A 179 18.16 -2.57 4.31
C SER A 179 18.78 -2.47 5.70
N ARG A 180 19.61 -3.46 6.06
CA ARG A 180 20.30 -3.52 7.35
C ARG A 180 21.03 -2.20 7.65
N GLY A 181 20.85 -1.67 8.86
CA GLY A 181 21.51 -0.45 9.34
C GLY A 181 20.95 0.86 8.77
N LEU A 182 19.96 0.83 7.87
CA LEU A 182 19.43 2.09 7.30
C LEU A 182 18.64 2.89 8.35
N LYS A 183 17.73 2.27 9.08
CA LYS A 183 16.92 2.95 10.12
C LYS A 183 17.81 3.68 11.14
N GLU A 184 18.82 2.98 11.66
CA GLU A 184 19.79 3.54 12.61
C GLU A 184 20.53 4.75 12.01
N ARG A 185 21.05 4.65 10.78
CA ARG A 185 21.76 5.74 10.12
C ARG A 185 20.91 6.98 9.88
N VAL A 186 19.61 6.82 9.61
CA VAL A 186 18.69 7.96 9.43
C VAL A 186 18.06 8.43 10.75
N GLY A 187 18.53 7.92 11.90
CA GLY A 187 18.04 8.32 13.22
C GLY A 187 16.60 7.86 13.51
N LEU A 188 16.06 6.90 12.76
CA LEU A 188 14.77 6.31 13.06
C LEU A 188 14.97 5.25 14.16
N LYS A 189 14.28 5.44 15.28
CA LYS A 189 14.23 4.43 16.35
C LYS A 189 13.75 3.10 15.75
N VAL A 190 14.52 2.05 15.98
CA VAL A 190 14.06 0.69 15.74
C VAL A 190 13.10 0.38 16.87
N VAL A 191 11.80 0.57 16.60
CA VAL A 191 10.77 -0.04 17.43
C VAL A 191 10.89 -1.54 17.17
N GLU A 192 11.32 -2.30 18.18
CA GLU A 192 11.36 -3.76 18.11
C GLU A 192 9.93 -4.29 17.91
N ASP A 193 9.75 -5.41 17.21
CA ASP A 193 8.41 -5.90 16.83
C ASP A 193 7.48 -6.10 18.07
N ASP A 194 8.05 -6.39 19.26
CA ASP A 194 7.31 -6.48 20.53
C ASP A 194 6.91 -5.10 21.10
N GLU A 195 7.68 -4.04 20.84
CA GLU A 195 7.31 -2.65 21.15
C GLU A 195 6.38 -2.07 20.07
N ALA A 196 6.33 -2.59 18.84
CA ALA A 196 5.40 -2.11 17.81
C ALA A 196 4.02 -2.78 17.93
N ALA A 197 4.01 -4.07 18.28
CA ALA A 197 2.80 -4.77 18.72
C ALA A 197 2.35 -4.26 20.08
N GLY A 198 3.31 -4.02 20.99
CA GLY A 198 3.12 -3.36 22.26
C GLY A 198 2.72 -1.89 22.13
N GLU A 199 3.12 -1.15 21.10
CA GLU A 199 2.62 0.20 20.81
C GLU A 199 1.25 0.16 20.13
N LEU A 200 0.90 -0.92 19.41
CA LEU A 200 -0.48 -1.11 18.94
C LEU A 200 -1.42 -1.56 20.06
N GLU A 201 -0.91 -2.34 21.02
CA GLU A 201 -1.60 -2.73 22.27
C GLU A 201 -1.60 -1.59 23.30
N ASP A 202 -0.54 -0.80 23.42
CA ASP A 202 -0.44 0.40 24.24
C ASP A 202 -1.12 1.57 23.55
N VAL A 203 -1.38 1.59 22.24
CA VAL A 203 -2.35 2.51 21.61
C VAL A 203 -3.77 1.98 21.79
N ALA A 204 -3.95 0.68 22.03
CA ALA A 204 -5.24 0.13 22.46
C ALA A 204 -5.52 0.40 23.96
N ASP A 205 -4.49 0.52 24.81
CA ASP A 205 -4.59 0.77 26.26
C ASP A 205 -4.25 2.21 26.69
N SER A 206 -3.47 2.97 25.92
CA SER A 206 -3.38 4.43 26.01
C SER A 206 -4.58 5.00 25.28
N ALA A 207 -5.69 5.08 26.02
CA ALA A 207 -6.91 5.78 25.69
C ALA A 207 -7.03 6.14 24.20
N ILE A 208 -7.47 5.18 23.37
CA ILE A 208 -8.07 5.50 22.07
C ILE A 208 -9.14 6.54 22.40
N ASN A 209 -8.82 7.81 22.22
CA ASN A 209 -9.75 8.91 22.38
C ASN A 209 -10.67 8.83 21.16
N GLU A 210 -11.65 7.93 21.25
CA GLU A 210 -12.72 7.82 20.28
C GLU A 210 -13.32 9.23 20.15
N VAL A 211 -13.17 9.84 18.97
CA VAL A 211 -13.64 11.21 18.73
C VAL A 211 -15.11 11.17 18.32
N ALA A 212 -15.46 10.21 17.44
CA ALA A 212 -16.80 10.05 16.92
C ALA A 212 -17.08 8.61 16.47
N VAL A 213 -18.31 8.14 16.65
CA VAL A 213 -18.87 6.94 16.02
C VAL A 213 -19.66 7.34 14.79
N LEU A 214 -19.26 6.82 13.63
CA LEU A 214 -19.90 7.10 12.34
C LEU A 214 -20.78 5.92 11.92
N PRO A 215 -22.10 6.08 11.83
CA PRO A 215 -22.96 5.05 11.25
C PRO A 215 -22.52 4.69 9.83
N ARG A 216 -22.69 3.43 9.43
CA ARG A 216 -22.31 2.95 8.09
C ARG A 216 -22.90 3.82 6.95
N PRO A 217 -24.16 4.30 6.99
CA PRO A 217 -24.68 5.22 5.98
C PRO A 217 -23.94 6.56 5.93
N THR A 218 -23.60 7.14 7.08
CA THR A 218 -22.80 8.37 7.21
C THR A 218 -21.42 8.19 6.61
N TRP A 219 -20.73 7.10 6.96
CA TRP A 219 -19.41 6.78 6.40
C TRP A 219 -19.43 6.64 4.88
N ARG A 220 -20.45 5.97 4.31
CA ARG A 220 -20.58 5.84 2.85
C ARG A 220 -20.70 7.20 2.15
N HIS A 221 -21.36 8.19 2.75
CA HIS A 221 -21.45 9.53 2.19
C HIS A 221 -20.11 10.26 2.23
N ILE A 222 -19.39 10.18 3.35
CA ILE A 222 -18.06 10.78 3.51
C ILE A 222 -17.09 10.23 2.45
N VAL A 223 -17.07 8.90 2.26
CA VAL A 223 -16.24 8.27 1.23
C VAL A 223 -16.63 8.73 -0.17
N ARG A 224 -17.93 8.72 -0.51
CA ARG A 224 -18.43 9.12 -1.84
C ARG A 224 -18.13 10.58 -2.18
N ARG A 225 -18.20 11.46 -1.19
CA ARG A 225 -17.93 12.89 -1.34
C ARG A 225 -16.47 13.27 -1.12
N ARG A 226 -15.60 12.27 -0.90
CA ARG A 226 -14.14 12.43 -0.69
C ARG A 226 -13.73 13.26 0.53
N LEU A 227 -14.59 13.40 1.53
CA LEU A 227 -14.36 14.26 2.71
C LEU A 227 -13.48 13.62 3.80
N ARG A 228 -12.68 12.60 3.48
CA ARG A 228 -11.93 11.84 4.49
C ARG A 228 -10.80 12.65 5.11
N ALA A 229 -10.08 13.42 4.28
CA ALA A 229 -9.03 14.32 4.77
C ALA A 229 -9.64 15.44 5.64
N ASP A 230 -10.72 16.05 5.17
CA ASP A 230 -11.44 17.11 5.90
C ASP A 230 -12.01 16.59 7.23
N LEU A 231 -12.54 15.36 7.24
CA LEU A 231 -13.00 14.69 8.45
C LEU A 231 -11.87 14.51 9.47
N LEU A 232 -10.70 14.04 9.04
CA LEU A 232 -9.55 13.84 9.93
C LEU A 232 -8.98 15.18 10.42
N ALA A 233 -8.96 16.21 9.58
CA ALA A 233 -8.57 17.56 9.97
C ALA A 233 -9.55 18.13 11.00
N ALA A 234 -10.85 18.06 10.73
CA ALA A 234 -11.88 18.54 11.65
C ALA A 234 -11.87 17.80 13.01
N ALA A 235 -11.65 16.48 12.99
CA ALA A 235 -11.49 15.69 14.21
C ALA A 235 -10.22 16.03 14.98
N ARG A 236 -9.11 16.34 14.28
CA ARG A 236 -7.84 16.73 14.90
C ARG A 236 -7.93 18.11 15.55
N ASP A 237 -8.53 19.06 14.86
CA ASP A 237 -8.50 20.48 15.25
C ASP A 237 -9.56 20.77 16.32
N ASP A 238 -10.76 20.20 16.18
CA ASP A 238 -11.92 20.53 17.02
C ASP A 238 -12.64 19.31 17.62
N GLY A 239 -12.06 18.11 17.54
CA GLY A 239 -12.67 16.89 18.08
C GLY A 239 -14.04 16.59 17.46
N PHE A 240 -15.00 16.16 18.29
CA PHE A 240 -16.36 15.81 17.84
C PHE A 240 -17.09 16.99 17.22
N ASP A 241 -16.89 18.21 17.74
CA ASP A 241 -17.57 19.41 17.25
C ASP A 241 -17.14 19.73 15.81
N GLY A 242 -15.86 19.52 15.48
CA GLY A 242 -15.36 19.60 14.11
C GLY A 242 -16.03 18.59 13.19
N VAL A 243 -16.11 17.33 13.64
CA VAL A 243 -16.79 16.26 12.89
C VAL A 243 -18.26 16.61 12.65
N ALA A 244 -19.00 17.01 13.68
CA ALA A 244 -20.41 17.35 13.58
C ALA A 244 -20.66 18.53 12.63
N ARG A 245 -19.80 19.56 12.69
CA ARG A 245 -19.87 20.73 11.82
C ARG A 245 -19.66 20.35 10.35
N LEU A 246 -18.62 19.57 10.06
CA LEU A 246 -18.33 19.11 8.70
C LEU A 246 -19.50 18.31 8.11
N LEU A 247 -20.09 17.41 8.91
CA LEU A 247 -21.23 16.60 8.48
C LEU A 247 -22.46 17.47 8.19
N ASN A 248 -22.73 18.46 9.04
CA ASN A 248 -23.83 19.40 8.85
C ASN A 248 -23.65 20.28 7.61
N GLU A 249 -22.45 20.84 7.41
CA GLU A 249 -22.11 21.64 6.22
C GLU A 249 -22.34 20.88 4.90
N HIS A 250 -22.13 19.56 4.92
CA HIS A 250 -22.33 18.71 3.75
C HIS A 250 -23.70 18.03 3.72
N GLY A 251 -24.60 18.28 4.69
CA GLY A 251 -25.91 17.63 4.78
C GLY A 251 -25.82 16.11 4.84
N ILE A 252 -24.82 15.58 5.54
CA ILE A 252 -24.60 14.15 5.75
C ILE A 252 -25.19 13.78 7.11
N GLY A 253 -25.81 12.60 7.22
CA GLY A 253 -26.37 12.08 8.48
C GLY A 253 -25.36 12.15 9.65
N GLY A 254 -25.88 12.24 10.87
CA GLY A 254 -25.08 12.57 12.07
C GLY A 254 -24.01 11.55 12.44
N ALA A 255 -23.15 11.97 13.35
CA ALA A 255 -22.20 11.14 14.10
C ALA A 255 -22.59 11.13 15.57
N MET A 256 -22.16 10.12 16.31
CA MET A 256 -22.27 10.09 17.77
C MET A 256 -20.91 10.44 18.38
N PRO A 257 -20.84 11.07 19.56
CA PRO A 257 -19.57 11.30 20.23
C PRO A 257 -18.90 9.98 20.58
N GLY A 258 -17.58 9.98 20.72
CA GLY A 258 -16.89 8.75 21.10
C GLY A 258 -17.29 8.23 22.47
N GLY A 259 -17.19 6.91 22.63
CA GLY A 259 -17.73 6.18 23.78
C GLY A 259 -19.23 5.87 23.63
N TRP A 260 -19.89 6.33 22.56
CA TRP A 260 -21.28 5.99 22.33
C TRP A 260 -21.45 4.50 22.04
N ARG A 261 -22.35 3.87 22.81
CA ARG A 261 -22.75 2.47 22.65
C ARG A 261 -24.27 2.47 22.48
N PRO A 262 -24.81 1.88 21.41
CA PRO A 262 -26.25 1.72 21.30
C PRO A 262 -26.76 0.78 22.41
N MET A 263 -27.93 1.05 22.98
CA MET A 263 -28.62 0.03 23.77
C MET A 263 -29.07 -1.10 22.84
N LEU A 264 -28.87 -2.36 23.27
CA LEU A 264 -29.17 -3.56 22.49
C LEU A 264 -30.62 -3.65 21.96
N SER A 265 -31.55 -2.81 22.43
CA SER A 265 -32.94 -2.75 21.96
C SER A 265 -33.15 -1.94 20.67
N GLU A 266 -32.20 -1.13 20.21
CA GLU A 266 -32.38 -0.25 19.04
C GLU A 266 -31.94 -0.86 17.70
N TYR A 267 -31.47 -2.11 17.70
CA TYR A 267 -31.02 -2.79 16.47
C TYR A 267 -32.15 -3.01 15.43
N THR A 268 -33.42 -2.88 15.82
CA THR A 268 -34.56 -3.25 14.98
C THR A 268 -35.28 -2.08 14.30
N GLU A 269 -35.13 -0.83 14.74
CA GLU A 269 -35.97 0.27 14.21
C GLU A 269 -35.32 1.12 13.10
N HIS A 270 -33.99 1.12 12.97
CA HIS A 270 -33.33 1.92 11.92
C HIS A 270 -33.07 1.20 10.59
N ILE A 271 -33.45 -0.08 10.48
CA ILE A 271 -33.44 -0.81 9.20
C ILE A 271 -34.74 -0.54 8.39
N ALA A 272 -35.79 0.00 9.00
CA ALA A 272 -37.11 0.14 8.35
C ALA A 272 -37.39 1.51 7.69
N MET A 273 -36.53 2.52 7.80
CA MET A 273 -36.80 3.88 7.28
C MET A 273 -35.99 4.29 6.05
N ALA A 274 -35.31 3.35 5.39
CA ALA A 274 -34.60 3.61 4.13
C ALA A 274 -34.80 2.47 3.10
N ALA A 275 -36.04 1.98 2.99
CA ALA A 275 -36.54 1.23 1.84
C ALA A 275 -37.42 2.17 0.99
#